data_AF-A0A553P0V2-F1
#
_entry.id   AF-A0A553P0V2-F1
#
_cell.length_a   1.000
_cell.length_b   1.000
_cell.length_c   1.000
_cell.angle_alpha   90.00
_cell.angle_beta   90.00
_cell.angle_gamma   90.00
#
_symmetry.space_group_name_H-M   'P 1'
#
loop_
_entity.id
_entity.type
_entity.pdbx_description
1 polymer ?
#
loop_
_entity_poly.entity_id
_entity_poly.type
_entity_poly.pdbx_seq_one_letter_code
_entity_poly.pdbx_strand_id
1 'polypeptide(L)'
;MANHWAQRWLTLVLEALTSESPLLQTNASTHLLPSTLRTFPAAFDTLLSALDLEAPSHLHAWACVMSAQRASSGHSLWGAERPHTFRTLHLALSCLDESVRLAALNLLCSSPKTREAPSEMEYSALRDVIPFNLNSESSPFRQHLQAAIRKFLVRVRDSCMGSIKDLRCKQRLKKEKMAVLEQGVDFVDWLFHLSLVHLTPNSSYQRKKTILLLLSALLETCTDTWSPDRKKGQPPANISTLINWAEERGKWDFFSKSKTLVLIGCLEDSTNEIGELSAELLLRFFPPSFPDDVAAVLFNRADTLLQSPRVQQAQMGALMIKVLLQKYDKAAHHTFVPGVLLKATTRNFSGRIVCLLEKLTLLLLGVLYGDQDNEVKDVPPSFCDMGNAISSLIGRGGIDGAGFEEDGEVNVLLSEEHSLVLTCCWVSLKEIGIFLGSLVERVLSLRCEEQILTLEDLMRSSKVFKDIILKCRHWGAVEGCCIGFTRFCRALLSSSDSEIREIPSLLLQQSKKF
;
A
#
# COMPACT_ATOMS: atom_id res chain seq x y z
N MET A 1 13.11 43.13 25.43
CA MET A 1 13.02 42.78 23.99
C MET A 1 11.76 41.97 23.68
N ALA A 2 11.46 40.89 24.40
CA ALA A 2 10.22 40.12 24.20
C ALA A 2 8.93 40.95 24.35
N ASN A 3 8.85 41.86 25.33
CA ASN A 3 7.68 42.75 25.48
C ASN A 3 7.48 43.68 24.26
N HIS A 4 8.56 44.19 23.67
CA HIS A 4 8.48 45.01 22.45
C HIS A 4 8.09 44.19 21.22
N TRP A 5 8.53 42.93 21.14
CA TRP A 5 8.07 41.99 20.12
C TRP A 5 6.58 41.71 20.29
N ALA A 6 6.14 41.40 21.52
CA ALA A 6 4.75 41.05 21.82
C ALA A 6 3.80 42.20 21.48
N GLN A 7 4.16 43.45 21.83
CA GLN A 7 3.38 44.64 21.49
C GLN A 7 3.12 44.81 19.98
N ARG A 8 4.01 44.32 19.12
CA ARG A 8 3.91 44.51 17.67
C ARG A 8 3.42 43.29 16.91
N TRP A 9 3.73 42.09 17.40
CA TRP A 9 3.59 40.86 16.63
C TRP A 9 2.70 39.81 17.29
N LEU A 10 2.41 39.91 18.60
CA LEU A 10 1.66 38.87 19.30
C LEU A 10 0.28 38.63 18.66
N THR A 11 -0.49 39.69 18.46
CA THR A 11 -1.83 39.60 17.87
C THR A 11 -1.80 38.98 16.48
N LEU A 12 -0.91 39.46 15.60
CA LEU A 12 -0.80 38.96 14.23
C LEU A 12 -0.36 37.49 14.17
N VAL A 13 0.55 37.07 15.07
CA VAL A 13 0.99 35.67 15.15
C VAL A 13 -0.13 34.78 15.68
N LEU A 14 -0.88 35.24 16.69
CA LEU A 14 -2.01 34.48 17.24
C LEU A 14 -3.12 34.35 16.20
N GLU A 15 -3.52 35.44 15.54
CA GLU A 15 -4.50 35.42 14.44
C GLU A 15 -4.09 34.46 13.33
N ALA A 16 -2.81 34.42 12.96
CA ALA A 16 -2.32 33.49 11.95
C ALA A 16 -2.37 32.02 12.41
N LEU A 17 -2.07 31.75 13.69
CA LEU A 17 -2.07 30.40 14.26
C LEU A 17 -3.47 29.86 14.56
N THR A 18 -4.43 30.74 14.86
CA THR A 18 -5.83 30.40 15.14
C THR A 18 -6.76 30.63 13.95
N SER A 19 -6.23 31.10 12.81
CA SER A 19 -6.97 31.32 11.57
C SER A 19 -7.68 30.06 11.08
N GLU A 20 -8.83 30.19 10.43
CA GLU A 20 -9.49 29.09 9.73
C GLU A 20 -8.73 28.62 8.48
N SER A 21 -7.77 29.41 7.97
CA SER A 21 -6.98 29.07 6.79
C SER A 21 -5.86 28.09 7.11
N PRO A 22 -5.90 26.83 6.61
CA PRO A 22 -4.86 25.84 6.90
C PRO A 22 -3.47 26.25 6.37
N LEU A 23 -3.45 27.01 5.26
CA LEU A 23 -2.23 27.54 4.67
C LEU A 23 -1.57 28.56 5.62
N LEU A 24 -2.36 29.46 6.19
CA LEU A 24 -1.84 30.48 7.11
C LEU A 24 -1.34 29.83 8.40
N GLN A 25 -2.12 28.90 8.97
CA GLN A 25 -1.72 28.13 10.16
C GLN A 25 -0.40 27.38 9.93
N THR A 26 -0.29 26.65 8.81
CA THR A 26 0.90 25.83 8.49
C THR A 26 2.13 26.69 8.26
N ASN A 27 1.99 27.82 7.54
CA ASN A 27 3.11 28.72 7.30
C ASN A 27 3.56 29.42 8.58
N ALA A 28 2.61 29.84 9.43
CA ALA A 28 2.90 30.41 10.73
C ALA A 28 3.61 29.39 11.64
N SER A 29 3.13 28.15 11.70
CA SER A 29 3.74 27.12 12.55
C SER A 29 5.11 26.66 12.07
N THR A 30 5.31 26.56 10.76
CA THR A 30 6.52 25.97 10.16
C THR A 30 7.65 26.98 10.00
N HIS A 31 7.33 28.23 9.67
CA HIS A 31 8.33 29.25 9.31
C HIS A 31 8.44 30.36 10.35
N LEU A 32 7.32 30.88 10.84
CA LEU A 32 7.29 32.04 11.74
C LEU A 32 7.63 31.67 13.18
N LEU A 33 6.98 30.63 13.73
CA LEU A 33 7.17 30.20 15.11
C LEU A 33 8.63 29.79 15.43
N PRO A 34 9.30 28.92 14.64
CA PRO A 34 10.67 28.51 14.97
C PRO A 34 11.66 29.68 14.95
N SER A 35 11.48 30.60 14.00
CA SER A 35 12.32 31.81 13.90
C SER A 35 12.08 32.73 15.09
N THR A 36 10.81 32.94 15.47
CA THR A 36 10.42 33.75 16.62
C THR A 36 11.00 33.21 17.93
N LEU A 37 10.81 31.92 18.22
CA LEU A 37 11.25 31.32 19.48
C LEU A 37 12.78 31.22 19.59
N ARG A 38 13.49 31.12 18.45
CA ARG A 38 14.96 31.17 18.41
C ARG A 38 15.49 32.58 18.73
N THR A 39 14.84 33.62 18.20
CA THR A 39 15.27 35.01 18.41
C THR A 39 14.78 35.59 19.74
N PHE A 40 13.57 35.23 20.17
CA PHE A 40 12.92 35.72 21.38
C PHE A 40 12.37 34.56 22.22
N PRO A 41 13.20 33.84 23.00
CA PRO A 41 12.75 32.68 23.77
C PRO A 41 11.61 32.98 24.76
N ALA A 42 11.60 34.17 25.37
CA ALA A 42 10.54 34.60 26.30
C ALA A 42 9.17 34.88 25.61
N ALA A 43 9.12 34.90 24.28
CA ALA A 43 7.85 34.94 23.54
C ALA A 43 7.01 33.67 23.77
N PHE A 44 7.64 32.55 24.15
CA PHE A 44 6.96 31.29 24.41
C PHE A 44 5.87 31.39 25.48
N ASP A 45 6.20 31.82 26.70
CA ASP A 45 5.23 31.91 27.79
C ASP A 45 4.19 33.03 27.52
N THR A 46 4.59 34.06 26.76
CA THR A 46 3.67 35.13 26.32
C THR A 46 2.61 34.59 25.33
N LEU A 47 3.03 33.80 24.35
CA LEU A 47 2.14 33.16 23.39
C LEU A 47 1.18 32.19 24.09
N LEU A 48 1.70 31.33 24.97
CA LEU A 48 0.87 30.37 25.69
C LEU A 48 -0.17 31.03 26.59
N SER A 49 0.19 32.12 27.28
CA SER A 49 -0.71 32.82 28.20
C SER A 49 -1.86 33.53 27.48
N ALA A 50 -1.73 33.76 26.16
CA ALA A 50 -2.74 34.42 25.34
C ALA A 50 -3.71 33.45 24.65
N LEU A 51 -3.54 32.14 24.82
CA LEU A 51 -4.38 31.12 24.20
C LEU A 51 -5.56 30.73 25.10
N ASP A 52 -6.77 30.77 24.54
CA ASP A 52 -7.96 30.19 25.14
C ASP A 52 -8.02 28.68 24.89
N LEU A 53 -7.77 27.89 25.93
CA LEU A 53 -7.68 26.42 25.80
C LEU A 53 -9.05 25.73 25.67
N GLU A 54 -10.15 26.47 25.66
CA GLU A 54 -11.50 25.94 25.38
C GLU A 54 -11.80 25.89 23.87
N ALA A 55 -11.16 26.74 23.07
CA ALA A 55 -11.38 26.83 21.63
C ALA A 55 -10.49 25.85 20.82
N PRO A 56 -11.04 25.08 19.86
CA PRO A 56 -10.25 24.13 19.05
C PRO A 56 -9.08 24.76 18.28
N SER A 57 -9.27 25.91 17.65
CA SER A 57 -8.20 26.61 16.91
C SER A 57 -7.06 27.06 17.82
N HIS A 58 -7.36 27.41 19.06
CA HIS A 58 -6.37 27.76 20.07
C HIS A 58 -5.67 26.52 20.66
N LEU A 59 -6.36 25.38 20.78
CA LEU A 59 -5.72 24.09 21.11
C LEU A 59 -4.74 23.64 20.01
N HIS A 60 -5.10 23.85 18.74
CA HIS A 60 -4.18 23.64 17.62
C HIS A 60 -2.96 24.55 17.71
N ALA A 61 -3.17 25.87 17.90
CA ALA A 61 -2.10 26.84 18.08
C ALA A 61 -1.20 26.49 19.27
N TRP A 62 -1.79 26.05 20.38
CA TRP A 62 -1.06 25.58 21.56
C TRP A 62 -0.11 24.43 21.21
N ALA A 63 -0.60 23.40 20.50
CA ALA A 63 0.22 22.27 20.09
C ALA A 63 1.37 22.69 19.17
N CYS A 64 1.11 23.62 18.24
CA CYS A 64 2.12 24.21 17.36
C CYS A 64 3.21 24.98 18.13
N VAL A 65 2.82 25.84 19.07
CA VAL A 65 3.76 26.61 19.91
C VAL A 65 4.62 25.69 20.77
N MET A 66 4.01 24.69 21.40
CA MET A 66 4.72 23.68 22.18
C MET A 66 5.71 22.90 21.30
N SER A 67 5.31 22.51 20.09
CA SER A 67 6.17 21.75 19.17
C SER A 67 7.38 22.57 18.72
N ALA A 68 7.16 23.84 18.36
CA ALA A 68 8.23 24.76 17.97
C ALA A 68 9.21 25.04 19.12
N GLN A 69 8.71 25.15 20.36
CA GLN A 69 9.55 25.32 21.54
C GLN A 69 10.37 24.06 21.82
N ARG A 70 9.75 22.88 21.71
CA ARG A 70 10.45 21.60 21.89
C ARG A 70 11.60 21.48 20.89
N ALA A 71 11.34 21.79 19.62
CA ALA A 71 12.33 21.76 18.56
C ALA A 71 13.48 22.77 18.78
N SER A 72 13.18 23.97 19.29
CA SER A 72 14.16 25.05 19.47
C SER A 72 15.01 24.89 20.74
N SER A 73 14.40 24.45 21.85
CA SER A 73 15.06 24.33 23.16
C SER A 73 15.80 23.00 23.35
N GLY A 74 15.37 21.92 22.69
CA GLY A 74 16.03 20.62 22.85
C GLY A 74 15.79 19.94 24.20
N HIS A 75 14.83 20.43 25.00
CA HIS A 75 14.48 19.95 26.33
C HIS A 75 13.07 19.35 26.37
N SER A 76 12.85 18.42 27.30
CA SER A 76 11.51 17.90 27.59
C SER A 76 10.62 19.00 28.15
N LEU A 77 9.42 19.14 27.59
CA LEU A 77 8.42 20.12 28.03
C LEU A 77 7.45 19.56 29.08
N TRP A 78 7.65 18.31 29.48
CA TRP A 78 6.73 17.54 30.34
C TRP A 78 7.10 17.59 31.83
N GLY A 79 7.95 18.54 32.24
CA GLY A 79 8.43 18.68 33.61
C GLY A 79 7.41 19.28 34.60
N ALA A 80 7.73 19.19 35.89
CA ALA A 80 6.89 19.64 37.01
C ALA A 80 6.55 21.15 37.00
N GLU A 81 7.23 21.95 36.19
CA GLU A 81 7.05 23.40 36.08
C GLU A 81 5.73 23.80 35.39
N ARG A 82 5.01 22.88 34.71
CA ARG A 82 3.76 23.18 34.00
C ARG A 82 2.66 22.13 34.22
N PRO A 83 1.95 22.15 35.37
CA PRO A 83 0.98 21.12 35.75
C PRO A 83 -0.24 21.00 34.81
N HIS A 84 -0.59 22.07 34.07
CA HIS A 84 -1.74 22.06 33.15
C HIS A 84 -1.42 21.48 31.77
N THR A 85 -0.15 21.37 31.39
CA THR A 85 0.28 20.94 30.05
C THR A 85 -0.25 19.54 29.68
N PHE A 86 -0.30 18.62 30.64
CA PHE A 86 -0.81 17.28 30.41
C PHE A 86 -2.32 17.28 30.14
N ARG A 87 -3.08 18.06 30.91
CA ARG A 87 -4.53 18.23 30.70
C ARG A 87 -4.81 18.82 29.32
N THR A 88 -4.09 19.86 28.92
CA THR A 88 -4.25 20.48 27.60
C THR A 88 -3.90 19.53 26.47
N LEU A 89 -2.83 18.74 26.62
CA LEU A 89 -2.48 17.70 25.66
C LEU A 89 -3.62 16.68 25.49
N HIS A 90 -4.18 16.20 26.60
CA HIS A 90 -5.26 15.22 26.56
C HIS A 90 -6.54 15.80 25.92
N LEU A 91 -6.87 17.07 26.19
CA LEU A 91 -7.96 17.78 25.52
C LEU A 91 -7.73 17.86 24.01
N ALA A 92 -6.53 18.23 23.58
CA ALA A 92 -6.20 18.33 22.17
C ALA A 92 -6.21 16.96 21.46
N LEU A 93 -5.70 15.90 22.10
CA LEU A 93 -5.72 14.52 21.57
C LEU A 93 -7.12 13.91 21.49
N SER A 94 -8.06 14.44 22.28
CA SER A 94 -9.47 13.99 22.31
C SER A 94 -10.41 14.92 21.54
N CYS A 95 -9.87 15.94 20.87
CA CYS A 95 -10.67 16.91 20.13
C CYS A 95 -11.39 16.25 18.95
N LEU A 96 -12.60 16.72 18.63
CA LEU A 96 -13.33 16.25 17.44
C LEU A 96 -12.60 16.65 16.15
N ASP A 97 -11.95 17.82 16.16
CA ASP A 97 -11.18 18.32 15.03
C ASP A 97 -9.91 17.47 14.81
N GLU A 98 -9.82 16.88 13.62
CA GLU A 98 -8.69 16.05 13.20
C GLU A 98 -7.36 16.83 13.16
N SER A 99 -7.40 18.11 12.79
CA SER A 99 -6.21 18.97 12.70
C SER A 99 -5.58 19.19 14.07
N VAL A 100 -6.42 19.45 15.09
CA VAL A 100 -6.01 19.60 16.50
C VAL A 100 -5.37 18.31 17.00
N ARG A 101 -6.03 17.16 16.76
CA ARG A 101 -5.50 15.85 17.14
C ARG A 101 -4.15 15.56 16.48
N LEU A 102 -4.00 15.86 15.19
CA LEU A 102 -2.74 15.67 14.47
C LEU A 102 -1.62 16.58 14.99
N ALA A 103 -1.92 17.85 15.30
CA ALA A 103 -0.93 18.75 15.89
C ALA A 103 -0.46 18.25 17.26
N ALA A 104 -1.39 17.78 18.10
CA ALA A 104 -1.09 17.20 19.41
C ALA A 104 -0.29 15.88 19.31
N LEU A 105 -0.65 14.99 18.38
CA LEU A 105 0.11 13.77 18.09
C LEU A 105 1.53 14.07 17.61
N ASN A 106 1.69 15.08 16.74
CA ASN A 106 3.00 15.48 16.27
C ASN A 106 3.87 16.06 17.39
N LEU A 107 3.30 16.86 18.29
CA LEU A 107 3.97 17.35 19.50
C LEU A 107 4.44 16.18 20.39
N LEU A 108 3.56 15.20 20.61
CA LEU A 108 3.81 14.04 21.44
C LEU A 108 4.94 13.15 20.87
N CYS A 109 4.86 12.86 19.56
CA CYS A 109 5.75 11.92 18.90
C CYS A 109 7.10 12.49 18.45
N SER A 110 7.23 13.81 18.31
CA SER A 110 8.45 14.45 17.80
C SER A 110 9.41 14.82 18.94
N SER A 111 10.70 14.48 18.79
CA SER A 111 11.78 15.03 19.62
C SER A 111 12.92 15.53 18.73
N PRO A 112 13.57 16.66 19.07
CA PRO A 112 14.80 17.11 18.41
C PRO A 112 15.98 16.16 18.62
N LYS A 113 15.91 15.25 19.60
CA LYS A 113 16.97 14.27 19.91
C LYS A 113 16.40 12.86 19.78
N THR A 114 16.69 12.16 18.68
CA THR A 114 16.17 10.79 18.45
C THR A 114 16.63 9.77 19.50
N ARG A 115 17.74 10.04 20.20
CA ARG A 115 18.26 9.18 21.30
C ARG A 115 17.69 9.52 22.68
N GLU A 116 16.91 10.60 22.81
CA GLU A 116 16.21 10.91 24.06
C GLU A 116 15.11 9.87 24.27
N ALA A 117 15.16 9.14 25.38
CA ALA A 117 14.12 8.16 25.71
C ALA A 117 12.75 8.85 25.84
N PRO A 118 11.65 8.26 25.33
CA PRO A 118 10.31 8.70 25.68
C PRO A 118 10.06 8.58 27.18
N SER A 119 9.29 9.52 27.73
CA SER A 119 8.87 9.48 29.13
C SER A 119 7.65 8.57 29.32
N GLU A 120 7.41 8.09 30.54
CA GLU A 120 6.25 7.26 30.88
C GLU A 120 4.92 7.96 30.51
N MET A 121 4.85 9.28 30.66
CA MET A 121 3.68 10.06 30.24
C MET A 121 3.45 9.95 28.73
N GLU A 122 4.51 10.04 27.92
CA GLU A 122 4.40 9.93 26.46
C GLU A 122 3.93 8.54 26.04
N TYR A 123 4.43 7.48 26.70
CA TYR A 123 3.97 6.11 26.50
C TYR A 123 2.50 5.94 26.88
N SER A 124 2.09 6.40 28.06
CA SER A 124 0.71 6.32 28.54
C SER A 124 -0.25 7.05 27.59
N ALA A 125 0.04 8.29 27.23
CA ALA A 125 -0.80 9.08 26.35
C ALA A 125 -1.03 8.40 24.98
N LEU A 126 0.00 7.75 24.43
CA LEU A 126 -0.16 7.00 23.18
C LEU A 126 -0.96 5.71 23.37
N ARG A 127 -0.80 5.00 24.49
CA ARG A 127 -1.61 3.82 24.81
C ARG A 127 -3.09 4.15 24.92
N ASP A 128 -3.40 5.32 25.47
CA ASP A 128 -4.77 5.78 25.62
C ASP A 128 -5.35 6.23 24.27
N VAL A 129 -4.60 7.00 23.47
CA VAL A 129 -5.16 7.71 22.31
C VAL A 129 -5.19 6.86 21.02
N ILE A 130 -4.22 5.96 20.80
CA ILE A 130 -4.18 5.16 19.57
C ILE A 130 -5.47 4.36 19.34
N PRO A 131 -6.01 3.60 20.32
CA PRO A 131 -7.24 2.82 20.12
C PRO A 131 -8.44 3.63 19.65
N PHE A 132 -8.63 4.85 20.18
CA PHE A 132 -9.75 5.72 19.80
C PHE A 132 -9.61 6.31 18.39
N ASN A 133 -8.39 6.34 17.85
CA ASN A 133 -8.11 6.91 16.53
C ASN A 133 -8.09 5.85 15.40
N LEU A 134 -8.19 4.56 15.73
CA LEU A 134 -8.17 3.48 14.74
C LEU A 134 -9.37 3.53 13.77
N ASN A 135 -10.51 4.10 14.18
CA ASN A 135 -11.72 4.16 13.38
C ASN A 135 -11.90 5.47 12.58
N SER A 136 -10.87 6.32 12.49
CA SER A 136 -10.95 7.54 11.67
C SER A 136 -11.28 7.21 10.22
N GLU A 137 -12.19 7.97 9.62
CA GLU A 137 -12.63 7.80 8.22
C GLU A 137 -11.70 8.53 7.23
N SER A 138 -11.00 9.55 7.71
CA SER A 138 -10.07 10.39 6.95
C SER A 138 -8.80 9.65 6.55
N SER A 139 -8.59 9.48 5.23
CA SER A 139 -7.36 8.87 4.70
C SER A 139 -6.11 9.69 5.00
N PRO A 140 -6.11 11.03 4.84
CA PRO A 140 -4.99 11.87 5.24
C PRO A 140 -4.67 11.71 6.72
N PHE A 141 -5.67 11.69 7.59
CA PHE A 141 -5.45 11.52 9.03
C PHE A 141 -4.71 10.21 9.35
N ARG A 142 -5.16 9.07 8.79
CA ARG A 142 -4.50 7.76 8.99
C ARG A 142 -3.03 7.76 8.55
N GLN A 143 -2.71 8.42 7.44
CA GLN A 143 -1.33 8.55 6.96
C GLN A 143 -0.47 9.40 7.90
N HIS A 144 -1.01 10.52 8.40
CA HIS A 144 -0.28 11.37 9.35
C HIS A 144 -0.13 10.70 10.72
N LEU A 145 -1.14 9.96 11.18
CA LEU A 145 -1.04 9.12 12.38
C LEU A 145 0.09 8.09 12.23
N GLN A 146 0.13 7.35 11.11
CA GLN A 146 1.20 6.42 10.81
C GLN A 146 2.58 7.10 10.84
N ALA A 147 2.71 8.27 10.23
CA ALA A 147 3.96 9.03 10.22
C ALA A 147 4.40 9.49 11.62
N ALA A 148 3.46 9.94 12.46
CA ALA A 148 3.73 10.34 13.83
C ALA A 148 4.18 9.14 14.68
N ILE A 149 3.44 8.03 14.64
CA ILE A 149 3.80 6.81 15.38
C ILE A 149 5.14 6.25 14.91
N ARG A 150 5.43 6.28 13.61
CA ARG A 150 6.76 5.90 13.07
C ARG A 150 7.90 6.74 13.68
N LYS A 151 7.74 8.06 13.77
CA LYS A 151 8.75 8.92 14.41
C LYS A 151 8.96 8.55 15.87
N PHE A 152 7.88 8.24 16.60
CA PHE A 152 7.95 7.80 17.98
C PHE A 152 8.67 6.44 18.11
N LEU A 153 8.33 5.46 17.27
CA LEU A 153 8.98 4.15 17.23
C LEU A 153 10.49 4.26 16.95
N VAL A 154 10.90 5.16 16.05
CA VAL A 154 12.33 5.42 15.79
C VAL A 154 13.04 5.93 17.06
N ARG A 155 12.39 6.83 17.80
CA ARG A 155 12.91 7.34 19.09
C ARG A 155 12.98 6.24 20.15
N VAL A 156 11.97 5.38 20.25
CA VAL A 156 11.98 4.19 21.13
C VAL A 156 13.16 3.28 20.78
N ARG A 157 13.31 2.91 19.50
CA ARG A 157 14.41 2.07 19.03
C ARG A 157 15.78 2.66 19.34
N ASP A 158 16.01 3.91 18.94
CA ASP A 158 17.32 4.55 19.07
C ASP A 158 17.73 4.76 20.54
N SER A 159 16.77 5.07 21.42
CA SER A 159 17.01 5.19 22.87
C SER A 159 17.28 3.84 23.54
N CYS A 160 16.57 2.78 23.14
CA CYS A 160 16.84 1.40 23.58
C CYS A 160 18.23 0.94 23.14
N MET A 161 18.57 1.10 21.86
CA MET A 161 19.90 0.76 21.34
C MET A 161 21.02 1.53 22.06
N GLY A 162 20.81 2.81 22.35
CA GLY A 162 21.72 3.61 23.16
C GLY A 162 21.91 3.04 24.57
N SER A 163 20.81 2.61 25.20
CA SER A 163 20.83 2.02 26.54
C SER A 163 21.53 0.65 26.58
N ILE A 164 21.33 -0.21 25.58
CA ILE A 164 22.07 -1.49 25.45
C ILE A 164 23.57 -1.24 25.35
N LYS A 165 23.99 -0.26 24.53
CA LYS A 165 25.40 0.11 24.40
C LYS A 165 25.98 0.60 25.73
N ASP A 166 25.27 1.47 26.43
CA ASP A 166 25.69 2.01 27.73
C ASP A 166 25.79 0.91 28.80
N LEU A 167 24.87 -0.06 28.82
CA LEU A 167 24.89 -1.19 29.77
C LEU A 167 26.16 -2.04 29.66
N ARG A 168 26.74 -2.16 28.46
CA ARG A 168 28.00 -2.87 28.24
C ARG A 168 29.23 -2.09 28.73
N CYS A 169 29.13 -0.76 28.83
CA CYS A 169 30.27 0.12 29.12
C CYS A 169 30.23 0.77 30.52
N LYS A 170 29.06 0.94 31.16
CA LYS A 170 28.87 1.75 32.38
C LYS A 170 27.98 1.05 33.41
N GLN A 171 28.58 0.52 34.49
CA GLN A 171 27.84 -0.20 35.54
C GLN A 171 26.95 0.70 36.44
N ARG A 172 27.26 1.98 36.59
CA ARG A 172 26.66 2.88 37.61
C ARG A 172 25.20 3.29 37.34
N LEU A 173 24.71 3.18 36.10
CA LEU A 173 23.34 3.58 35.68
C LEU A 173 22.51 2.38 35.20
N LYS A 174 22.87 1.16 35.61
CA LYS A 174 22.28 -0.08 35.09
C LYS A 174 20.76 -0.13 35.26
N LYS A 175 20.23 0.28 36.42
CA LYS A 175 18.80 0.24 36.73
C LYS A 175 17.96 1.17 35.84
N GLU A 176 18.38 2.42 35.71
CA GLU A 176 17.68 3.42 34.87
C GLU A 176 17.68 3.01 33.39
N LYS A 177 18.83 2.55 32.88
CA LYS A 177 18.96 2.08 31.50
C LYS A 177 18.14 0.83 31.23
N MET A 178 17.97 -0.03 32.23
CA MET A 178 17.09 -1.19 32.13
C MET A 178 15.61 -0.79 32.08
N ALA A 179 15.19 0.16 32.90
CA ALA A 179 13.81 0.68 32.86
C ALA A 179 13.47 1.27 31.48
N VAL A 180 14.39 2.02 30.86
CA VAL A 180 14.20 2.56 29.50
C VAL A 180 14.00 1.44 28.47
N LEU A 181 14.78 0.36 28.58
CA LEU A 181 14.69 -0.79 27.67
C LEU A 181 13.37 -1.54 27.84
N GLU A 182 12.97 -1.81 29.08
CA GLU A 182 11.71 -2.46 29.39
C GLU A 182 10.53 -1.64 28.87
N GLN A 183 10.45 -0.34 29.21
CA GLN A 183 9.36 0.52 28.72
C GLN A 183 9.26 0.56 27.19
N GLY A 184 10.40 0.68 26.50
CA GLY A 184 10.44 0.74 25.04
C GLY A 184 10.03 -0.56 24.38
N VAL A 185 10.56 -1.69 24.84
CA VAL A 185 10.20 -3.01 24.32
C VAL A 185 8.74 -3.34 24.60
N ASP A 186 8.24 -3.00 25.78
CA ASP A 186 6.85 -3.24 26.21
C ASP A 186 5.86 -2.42 25.39
N PHE A 187 6.22 -1.18 25.04
CA PHE A 187 5.37 -0.37 24.17
C PHE A 187 5.26 -0.94 22.76
N VAL A 188 6.39 -1.36 22.17
CA VAL A 188 6.39 -1.98 20.83
C VAL A 188 5.61 -3.29 20.85
N ASP A 189 5.81 -4.10 21.89
CA ASP A 189 5.10 -5.37 22.07
C ASP A 189 3.59 -5.14 22.23
N TRP A 190 3.17 -4.16 23.04
CA TRP A 190 1.77 -3.75 23.17
C TRP A 190 1.16 -3.31 21.83
N LEU A 191 1.85 -2.46 21.06
CA LEU A 191 1.35 -1.96 19.77
C LEU A 191 1.19 -3.10 18.75
N PHE A 192 2.12 -4.06 18.77
CA PHE A 192 2.02 -5.26 17.96
C PHE A 192 0.83 -6.13 18.36
N HIS A 193 0.61 -6.38 19.65
CA HIS A 193 -0.55 -7.13 20.14
C HIS A 193 -1.88 -6.44 19.83
N LEU A 194 -1.96 -5.12 20.01
CA LEU A 194 -3.09 -4.30 19.58
C LEU A 194 -3.38 -4.53 18.09
N SER A 195 -2.32 -4.70 17.29
CA SER A 195 -2.46 -4.99 15.87
C SER A 195 -3.17 -6.28 15.59
N LEU A 196 -2.77 -7.36 16.25
CA LEU A 196 -3.40 -8.67 16.07
C LEU A 196 -4.88 -8.68 16.49
N VAL A 197 -5.23 -7.97 17.57
CA VAL A 197 -6.62 -7.88 18.07
C VAL A 197 -7.57 -7.26 17.03
N HIS A 198 -7.10 -6.23 16.33
CA HIS A 198 -7.90 -5.48 15.34
C HIS A 198 -7.80 -6.02 13.89
N LEU A 199 -6.99 -7.05 13.65
CA LEU A 199 -6.96 -7.78 12.38
C LEU A 199 -7.96 -8.95 12.34
N THR A 200 -8.77 -9.11 13.39
CA THR A 200 -9.84 -10.10 13.43
C THR A 200 -10.94 -9.81 12.41
N PRO A 201 -11.66 -10.82 11.89
CA PRO A 201 -12.71 -10.65 10.89
C PRO A 201 -13.78 -9.62 11.27
N ASN A 202 -14.09 -9.50 12.57
CA ASN A 202 -15.14 -8.62 13.11
C ASN A 202 -14.75 -7.13 13.19
N SER A 203 -13.49 -6.78 12.91
CA SER A 203 -13.06 -5.39 12.96
C SER A 203 -13.48 -4.62 11.70
N SER A 204 -13.85 -3.34 11.88
CA SER A 204 -14.20 -2.46 10.77
C SER A 204 -13.04 -2.27 9.80
N TYR A 205 -13.36 -1.94 8.55
CA TYR A 205 -12.34 -1.62 7.53
C TYR A 205 -11.39 -0.51 8.01
N GLN A 206 -11.90 0.56 8.62
CA GLN A 206 -11.10 1.68 9.13
C GLN A 206 -10.08 1.19 10.17
N ARG A 207 -10.50 0.34 11.11
CA ARG A 207 -9.62 -0.24 12.13
C ARG A 207 -8.55 -1.14 11.51
N LYS A 208 -8.94 -2.07 10.63
CA LYS A 208 -8.01 -2.96 9.92
C LYS A 208 -6.99 -2.18 9.08
N LYS A 209 -7.44 -1.17 8.33
CA LYS A 209 -6.57 -0.31 7.52
C LYS A 209 -5.57 0.46 8.38
N THR A 210 -6.06 1.15 9.41
CA THR A 210 -5.19 1.93 10.31
C THR A 210 -4.17 1.03 10.99
N ILE A 211 -4.59 -0.15 11.45
CA ILE A 211 -3.70 -1.04 12.18
C ILE A 211 -2.66 -1.73 11.29
N LEU A 212 -3.00 -2.05 10.03
CA LEU A 212 -2.00 -2.51 9.05
C LEU A 212 -0.96 -1.43 8.74
N LEU A 213 -1.37 -0.16 8.67
CA LEU A 213 -0.43 0.96 8.52
C LEU A 213 0.50 1.10 9.74
N LEU A 214 -0.03 0.97 10.95
CA LEU A 214 0.77 1.01 12.19
C LEU A 214 1.71 -0.20 12.29
N LEU A 215 1.24 -1.39 11.92
CA LEU A 215 2.04 -2.61 11.87
C LEU A 215 3.17 -2.50 10.85
N SER A 216 2.91 -1.91 9.67
CA SER A 216 3.95 -1.57 8.70
C SER A 216 5.00 -0.63 9.32
N ALA A 217 4.58 0.41 10.04
CA ALA A 217 5.51 1.33 10.69
C ALA A 217 6.37 0.66 11.77
N LEU A 218 5.76 -0.25 12.54
CA LEU A 218 6.42 -1.06 13.55
C LEU A 218 7.46 -1.99 12.92
N LEU A 219 7.06 -2.82 11.95
CA LEU A 219 7.97 -3.78 11.32
C LEU A 219 9.11 -3.08 10.58
N GLU A 220 8.85 -1.96 9.89
CA GLU A 220 9.90 -1.16 9.26
C GLU A 220 10.93 -0.59 10.26
N THR A 221 10.54 -0.41 11.52
CA THR A 221 11.40 0.23 12.53
C THR A 221 12.11 -0.78 13.42
N CYS A 222 11.43 -1.86 13.78
CA CYS A 222 11.82 -2.81 14.83
C CYS A 222 12.32 -4.15 14.29
N THR A 223 12.42 -4.31 12.97
CA THR A 223 13.05 -5.50 12.33
C THR A 223 14.37 -5.12 11.66
N ASP A 224 15.16 -6.12 11.32
CA ASP A 224 16.40 -5.98 10.54
C ASP A 224 16.18 -6.12 9.02
N THR A 225 14.91 -6.07 8.57
CA THR A 225 14.56 -6.23 7.17
C THR A 225 15.14 -5.11 6.31
N TRP A 226 16.12 -5.47 5.48
CA TRP A 226 16.77 -4.57 4.53
C TRP A 226 15.98 -4.49 3.22
N SER A 227 15.89 -3.29 2.61
CA SER A 227 15.17 -3.07 1.35
C SER A 227 16.07 -2.38 0.31
N PRO A 228 16.51 -3.05 -0.77
CA PRO A 228 17.47 -2.48 -1.74
C PRO A 228 16.99 -1.18 -2.38
N ASP A 229 15.68 -1.03 -2.55
CA ASP A 229 15.07 0.08 -3.29
C ASP A 229 15.03 1.39 -2.46
N ARG A 230 15.26 1.32 -1.14
CA ARG A 230 15.19 2.49 -0.25
C ARG A 230 16.58 3.02 0.11
N LYS A 231 16.93 4.23 -0.35
CA LYS A 231 18.19 4.89 0.06
C LYS A 231 18.19 5.42 1.50
N LYS A 232 17.01 5.69 2.09
CA LYS A 232 16.84 6.21 3.47
C LYS A 232 15.90 5.29 4.26
N GLY A 233 16.11 5.22 5.58
CA GLY A 233 15.27 4.41 6.48
C GLY A 233 15.66 2.94 6.54
N GLN A 234 16.91 2.59 6.20
CA GLN A 234 17.45 1.25 6.41
C GLN A 234 17.55 0.94 7.91
N PRO A 235 17.42 -0.33 8.31
CA PRO A 235 17.62 -0.74 9.69
C PRO A 235 19.05 -0.38 10.14
N PRO A 236 19.23 0.15 11.36
CA PRO A 236 20.57 0.38 11.91
C PRO A 236 21.37 -0.93 11.99
N ALA A 237 22.67 -0.89 11.68
CA ALA A 237 23.53 -2.09 11.64
C ALA A 237 23.52 -2.95 12.93
N ASN A 238 23.21 -2.35 14.08
CA ASN A 238 23.22 -3.03 15.38
C ASN A 238 21.82 -3.37 15.91
N ILE A 239 20.77 -3.26 15.11
CA ILE A 239 19.37 -3.50 15.55
C ILE A 239 19.17 -4.93 16.10
N SER A 240 19.88 -5.92 15.56
CA SER A 240 19.86 -7.31 16.01
C SER A 240 20.15 -7.45 17.51
N THR A 241 20.96 -6.58 18.09
CA THR A 241 21.23 -6.62 19.54
C THR A 241 20.01 -6.26 20.39
N LEU A 242 19.13 -5.40 19.90
CA LEU A 242 17.87 -5.05 20.57
C LEU A 242 16.82 -6.13 20.35
N ILE A 243 16.75 -6.68 19.13
CA ILE A 243 15.85 -7.79 18.78
C ILE A 243 16.14 -8.98 19.70
N ASN A 244 17.40 -9.44 19.75
CA ASN A 244 17.79 -10.57 20.62
C ASN A 244 17.48 -10.30 22.10
N TRP A 245 17.70 -9.06 22.58
CA TRP A 245 17.40 -8.70 23.97
C TRP A 245 15.91 -8.81 24.31
N ALA A 246 15.04 -8.43 23.36
CA ALA A 246 13.58 -8.55 23.50
C ALA A 246 13.11 -10.01 23.40
N GLU A 247 13.66 -10.78 22.44
CA GLU A 247 13.33 -12.20 22.23
C GLU A 247 13.71 -13.06 23.44
N GLU A 248 14.86 -12.81 24.07
CA GLU A 248 15.27 -13.48 25.34
C GLU A 248 14.24 -13.31 26.48
N ARG A 249 13.33 -12.33 26.36
CA ARG A 249 12.26 -12.02 27.33
C ARG A 249 10.88 -12.44 26.82
N GLY A 250 10.81 -13.20 25.73
CA GLY A 250 9.56 -13.63 25.10
C GLY A 250 8.77 -12.49 24.45
N LYS A 251 9.42 -11.37 24.12
CA LYS A 251 8.81 -10.23 23.43
C LYS A 251 9.31 -10.15 21.99
N TRP A 252 8.57 -9.44 21.14
CA TRP A 252 8.94 -9.22 19.73
C TRP A 252 9.07 -10.48 18.87
N ASP A 253 8.41 -11.57 19.28
CA ASP A 253 8.22 -12.75 18.44
C ASP A 253 7.20 -12.42 17.32
N PHE A 254 7.55 -11.54 16.39
CA PHE A 254 6.62 -11.02 15.37
C PHE A 254 6.24 -12.09 14.33
N PHE A 255 7.11 -13.08 14.14
CA PHE A 255 7.08 -14.00 13.00
C PHE A 255 6.59 -15.41 13.33
N SER A 256 6.05 -15.65 14.54
CA SER A 256 5.48 -16.96 14.89
C SER A 256 4.37 -17.40 13.92
N LYS A 257 4.20 -18.71 13.80
CA LYS A 257 3.14 -19.34 12.98
C LYS A 257 1.76 -18.75 13.23
N SER A 258 1.38 -18.54 14.50
CA SER A 258 0.08 -17.96 14.86
C SER A 258 -0.14 -16.57 14.27
N LYS A 259 0.89 -15.71 14.30
CA LYS A 259 0.85 -14.33 13.82
C LYS A 259 0.86 -14.28 12.29
N THR A 260 1.62 -15.17 11.65
CA THR A 260 1.55 -15.36 10.18
C THR A 260 0.14 -15.74 9.74
N LEU A 261 -0.54 -16.65 10.46
CA LEU A 261 -1.90 -17.07 10.13
C LEU A 261 -2.92 -15.93 10.25
N VAL A 262 -2.75 -15.00 11.21
CA VAL A 262 -3.61 -13.80 11.31
C VAL A 262 -3.53 -12.97 10.03
N LEU A 263 -2.32 -12.71 9.52
CA LEU A 263 -2.14 -11.95 8.28
C LEU A 263 -2.57 -12.73 7.04
N ILE A 264 -2.36 -14.05 7.00
CA ILE A 264 -2.91 -14.90 5.92
C ILE A 264 -4.45 -14.81 5.92
N GLY A 265 -5.09 -14.79 7.09
CA GLY A 265 -6.54 -14.59 7.21
C GLY A 265 -7.02 -13.28 6.59
N CYS A 266 -6.22 -12.21 6.68
CA CYS A 266 -6.54 -10.93 6.02
C CYS A 266 -6.50 -10.98 4.49
N LEU A 267 -5.87 -12.00 3.88
CA LEU A 267 -5.91 -12.17 2.42
C LEU A 267 -7.32 -12.53 1.91
N GLU A 268 -8.19 -13.05 2.78
CA GLU A 268 -9.61 -13.31 2.51
C GLU A 268 -10.52 -12.14 2.89
N ASP A 269 -9.98 -10.97 3.27
CA ASP A 269 -10.82 -9.84 3.62
C ASP A 269 -11.65 -9.39 2.41
N SER A 270 -12.94 -9.10 2.64
CA SER A 270 -13.87 -8.64 1.60
C SER A 270 -13.40 -7.38 0.88
N THR A 271 -12.53 -6.59 1.53
CA THR A 271 -11.94 -5.40 0.95
C THR A 271 -10.55 -5.70 0.38
N ASN A 272 -10.39 -5.56 -0.93
CA ASN A 272 -9.12 -5.83 -1.62
C ASN A 272 -7.92 -5.09 -1.02
N GLU A 273 -8.11 -3.84 -0.56
CA GLU A 273 -7.03 -3.05 0.04
C GLU A 273 -6.45 -3.68 1.32
N ILE A 274 -7.28 -4.32 2.16
CA ILE A 274 -6.82 -5.00 3.37
C ILE A 274 -5.98 -6.23 3.00
N GLY A 275 -6.44 -6.99 2.00
CA GLY A 275 -5.70 -8.12 1.45
C GLY A 275 -4.32 -7.70 0.92
N GLU A 276 -4.26 -6.68 0.05
CA GLU A 276 -3.00 -6.20 -0.54
C GLU A 276 -2.02 -5.65 0.51
N LEU A 277 -2.51 -4.91 1.51
CA LEU A 277 -1.67 -4.44 2.62
C LEU A 277 -1.11 -5.62 3.44
N SER A 278 -1.92 -6.63 3.72
CA SER A 278 -1.46 -7.84 4.41
C SER A 278 -0.43 -8.61 3.58
N ALA A 279 -0.69 -8.76 2.28
CA ALA A 279 0.23 -9.38 1.33
C ALA A 279 1.58 -8.66 1.30
N GLU A 280 1.60 -7.33 1.27
CA GLU A 280 2.83 -6.54 1.33
C GLU A 280 3.63 -6.84 2.60
N LEU A 281 2.97 -6.84 3.77
CA LEU A 281 3.63 -7.15 5.05
C LEU A 281 4.21 -8.55 5.07
N LEU A 282 3.43 -9.55 4.64
CA LEU A 282 3.88 -10.93 4.52
C LEU A 282 5.11 -10.97 3.62
N LEU A 283 5.02 -10.50 2.38
CA LEU A 283 6.09 -10.57 1.39
C LEU A 283 7.38 -9.84 1.78
N ARG A 284 7.25 -8.78 2.56
CA ARG A 284 8.38 -7.91 2.90
C ARG A 284 9.08 -8.32 4.19
N PHE A 285 8.34 -8.59 5.27
CA PHE A 285 8.92 -8.76 6.61
C PHE A 285 8.92 -10.22 7.09
N PHE A 286 7.95 -11.03 6.67
CA PHE A 286 7.84 -12.40 7.17
C PHE A 286 8.86 -13.33 6.49
N PRO A 287 9.18 -14.50 7.12
CA PRO A 287 10.09 -15.49 6.57
C PRO A 287 9.83 -15.81 5.08
N PRO A 288 10.89 -16.08 4.30
CA PRO A 288 10.79 -16.16 2.84
C PRO A 288 9.84 -17.27 2.37
N SER A 289 9.71 -18.38 3.11
CA SER A 289 8.74 -19.44 2.82
C SER A 289 7.72 -19.59 3.94
N PHE A 290 6.52 -20.06 3.58
CA PHE A 290 5.56 -20.55 4.57
C PHE A 290 5.89 -22.01 4.94
N PRO A 291 5.50 -22.46 6.14
CA PRO A 291 5.51 -23.89 6.48
C PRO A 291 4.71 -24.71 5.45
N ASP A 292 5.19 -25.91 5.11
CA ASP A 292 4.60 -26.73 4.04
C ASP A 292 3.11 -27.03 4.25
N ASP A 293 2.70 -27.27 5.49
CA ASP A 293 1.29 -27.51 5.85
C ASP A 293 0.43 -26.27 5.60
N VAL A 294 0.93 -25.08 5.95
CA VAL A 294 0.25 -23.80 5.71
C VAL A 294 0.19 -23.49 4.22
N ALA A 295 1.28 -23.70 3.49
CA ALA A 295 1.34 -23.45 2.05
C ALA A 295 0.38 -24.36 1.27
N ALA A 296 0.30 -25.65 1.64
CA ALA A 296 -0.62 -26.59 1.00
C ALA A 296 -2.09 -26.20 1.23
N VAL A 297 -2.46 -25.84 2.46
CA VAL A 297 -3.83 -25.38 2.78
C VAL A 297 -4.15 -24.08 2.04
N LEU A 298 -3.22 -23.11 2.05
CA LEU A 298 -3.41 -21.83 1.37
C LEU A 298 -3.56 -22.02 -0.14
N PHE A 299 -2.80 -22.93 -0.75
CA PHE A 299 -2.92 -23.25 -2.17
C PHE A 299 -4.30 -23.84 -2.51
N ASN A 300 -4.74 -24.86 -1.77
CA ASN A 300 -6.04 -25.50 -2.00
C ASN A 300 -7.20 -24.50 -1.83
N ARG A 301 -7.07 -23.61 -0.84
CA ARG A 301 -8.03 -22.53 -0.59
C ARG A 301 -8.05 -21.54 -1.75
N ALA A 302 -6.88 -21.11 -2.22
CA ALA A 302 -6.75 -20.20 -3.34
C ALA A 302 -7.30 -20.77 -4.65
N ASP A 303 -7.03 -22.05 -4.94
CA ASP A 303 -7.58 -22.75 -6.12
C ASP A 303 -9.11 -22.81 -6.10
N THR A 304 -9.69 -23.10 -4.94
CA THR A 304 -11.16 -23.07 -4.77
C THR A 304 -11.73 -21.67 -5.02
N LEU A 305 -11.09 -20.64 -4.47
CA LEU A 305 -11.53 -19.25 -4.61
C LEU A 305 -11.39 -18.72 -6.05
N LEU A 306 -10.32 -19.11 -6.77
CA LEU A 306 -10.10 -18.76 -8.16
C LEU A 306 -11.21 -19.28 -9.10
N GLN A 307 -11.83 -20.41 -8.75
CA GLN A 307 -12.93 -21.00 -9.51
C GLN A 307 -14.29 -20.37 -9.17
N SER A 308 -14.33 -19.41 -8.23
CA SER A 308 -15.58 -18.74 -7.87
C SER A 308 -16.05 -17.79 -8.98
N PRO A 309 -17.35 -17.79 -9.33
CA PRO A 309 -17.91 -16.78 -10.22
C PRO A 309 -17.99 -15.39 -9.57
N ARG A 310 -17.76 -15.29 -8.25
CA ARG A 310 -17.76 -14.01 -7.54
C ARG A 310 -16.39 -13.35 -7.67
N VAL A 311 -16.35 -12.22 -8.35
CA VAL A 311 -15.10 -11.47 -8.63
C VAL A 311 -14.25 -11.24 -7.38
N GLN A 312 -14.86 -10.84 -6.27
CA GLN A 312 -14.13 -10.61 -5.00
C GLN A 312 -13.42 -11.87 -4.50
N GLN A 313 -14.07 -13.03 -4.59
CA GLN A 313 -13.48 -14.31 -4.18
C GLN A 313 -12.37 -14.75 -5.13
N ALA A 314 -12.59 -14.62 -6.44
CA ALA A 314 -11.54 -14.90 -7.43
C ALA A 314 -10.31 -14.00 -7.24
N GLN A 315 -10.52 -12.72 -6.91
CA GLN A 315 -9.44 -11.78 -6.57
C GLN A 315 -8.67 -12.19 -5.31
N MET A 316 -9.36 -12.60 -4.24
CA MET A 316 -8.70 -13.15 -3.03
C MET A 316 -7.83 -14.37 -3.39
N GLY A 317 -8.37 -15.31 -4.17
CA GLY A 317 -7.63 -16.49 -4.62
C GLY A 317 -6.39 -16.12 -5.45
N ALA A 318 -6.52 -15.17 -6.37
CA ALA A 318 -5.40 -14.67 -7.16
C ALA A 318 -4.32 -14.01 -6.29
N LEU A 319 -4.71 -13.21 -5.31
CA LEU A 319 -3.79 -12.58 -4.37
C LEU A 319 -3.03 -13.62 -3.53
N MET A 320 -3.70 -14.67 -3.05
CA MET A 320 -3.06 -15.76 -2.31
C MET A 320 -2.02 -16.51 -3.16
N ILE A 321 -2.37 -16.84 -4.41
CA ILE A 321 -1.42 -17.47 -5.34
C ILE A 321 -0.22 -16.55 -5.59
N LYS A 322 -0.46 -15.25 -5.81
CA LYS A 322 0.60 -14.24 -5.96
C LYS A 322 1.55 -14.24 -4.75
N VAL A 323 1.00 -14.21 -3.53
CA VAL A 323 1.80 -14.23 -2.30
C VAL A 323 2.59 -15.53 -2.17
N LEU A 324 1.96 -16.69 -2.40
CA LEU A 324 2.61 -18.00 -2.38
C LEU A 324 3.80 -18.03 -3.36
N LEU A 325 3.57 -17.68 -4.63
CA LEU A 325 4.58 -17.69 -5.67
C LEU A 325 5.78 -16.79 -5.33
N GLN A 326 5.52 -15.56 -4.89
CA GLN A 326 6.58 -14.60 -4.58
C GLN A 326 7.37 -14.97 -3.31
N LYS A 327 6.73 -15.65 -2.35
CA LYS A 327 7.42 -16.24 -1.20
C LYS A 327 8.40 -17.34 -1.64
N TYR A 328 7.93 -18.26 -2.47
CA TYR A 328 8.79 -19.33 -2.98
C TYR A 328 9.98 -18.84 -3.81
N ASP A 329 9.77 -17.85 -4.69
CA ASP A 329 10.85 -17.28 -5.53
C ASP A 329 12.01 -16.70 -4.68
N LYS A 330 11.69 -16.08 -3.53
CA LYS A 330 12.69 -15.55 -2.59
C LYS A 330 13.44 -16.63 -1.80
N ALA A 331 12.85 -17.82 -1.63
CA ALA A 331 13.47 -18.92 -0.90
C ALA A 331 14.40 -19.79 -1.78
N ALA A 332 14.17 -19.80 -3.10
CA ALA A 332 14.74 -20.75 -4.04
C ALA A 332 16.18 -20.45 -4.52
N HIS A 333 17.09 -20.05 -3.63
CA HIS A 333 18.53 -20.23 -3.90
C HIS A 333 18.99 -21.69 -3.70
N HIS A 334 18.26 -22.48 -2.92
CA HIS A 334 18.39 -23.94 -2.91
C HIS A 334 17.03 -24.56 -2.56
N THR A 335 16.73 -25.70 -3.17
CA THR A 335 15.57 -26.61 -2.94
C THR A 335 14.19 -26.24 -3.52
N PHE A 336 13.83 -26.99 -4.56
CA PHE A 336 12.52 -27.55 -4.93
C PHE A 336 11.28 -26.65 -4.78
N VAL A 337 10.76 -26.17 -5.91
CA VAL A 337 9.38 -25.69 -6.06
C VAL A 337 8.44 -26.75 -5.46
N PRO A 338 7.46 -26.42 -4.60
CA PRO A 338 6.47 -27.39 -4.17
C PRO A 338 5.90 -28.09 -5.38
N GLY A 339 5.97 -29.43 -5.41
CA GLY A 339 5.54 -30.22 -6.55
C GLY A 339 4.10 -29.94 -6.99
N VAL A 340 3.29 -29.27 -6.16
CA VAL A 340 1.94 -28.80 -6.48
C VAL A 340 1.92 -27.61 -7.43
N LEU A 341 2.85 -26.65 -7.31
CA LEU A 341 2.93 -25.47 -8.19
C LEU A 341 3.54 -25.82 -9.55
N LEU A 342 4.55 -26.69 -9.58
CA LEU A 342 5.10 -27.22 -10.84
C LEU A 342 4.11 -28.17 -11.55
N LYS A 343 3.30 -28.94 -10.79
CA LYS A 343 2.17 -29.73 -11.33
C LYS A 343 0.96 -28.88 -11.73
N ALA A 344 0.73 -27.72 -11.11
CA ALA A 344 -0.32 -26.79 -11.49
C ALA A 344 0.06 -26.00 -12.75
N THR A 345 1.33 -25.64 -12.92
CA THR A 345 1.90 -25.16 -14.20
C THR A 345 2.28 -26.34 -15.10
N THR A 346 1.37 -27.31 -15.24
CA THR A 346 1.51 -28.36 -16.26
C THR A 346 1.37 -27.75 -17.65
N ARG A 347 1.92 -28.44 -18.66
CA ARG A 347 1.80 -28.13 -20.10
C ARG A 347 0.39 -27.66 -20.55
N ASN A 348 -0.66 -28.19 -19.92
CA ASN A 348 -2.06 -27.82 -20.23
C ASN A 348 -2.50 -26.46 -19.64
N PHE A 349 -1.90 -25.96 -18.58
CA PHE A 349 -2.36 -24.74 -17.91
C PHE A 349 -2.01 -23.49 -18.71
N SER A 350 -0.75 -23.36 -19.14
CA SER A 350 -0.29 -22.21 -19.94
C SER A 350 -1.01 -22.13 -21.29
N GLY A 351 -1.17 -23.26 -21.99
CA GLY A 351 -1.95 -23.33 -23.23
C GLY A 351 -3.43 -22.97 -23.03
N ARG A 352 -4.06 -23.43 -21.93
CA ARG A 352 -5.43 -23.03 -21.56
C ARG A 352 -5.55 -21.53 -21.28
N ILE A 353 -4.56 -20.92 -20.63
CA ILE A 353 -4.51 -19.48 -20.42
C ILE A 353 -4.45 -18.76 -21.77
N VAL A 354 -3.53 -19.14 -22.65
CA VAL A 354 -3.41 -18.53 -23.98
C VAL A 354 -4.73 -18.65 -24.75
N CYS A 355 -5.36 -19.83 -24.74
CA CYS A 355 -6.67 -20.05 -25.36
C CYS A 355 -7.77 -19.17 -24.75
N LEU A 356 -7.79 -19.01 -23.42
CA LEU A 356 -8.75 -18.13 -22.74
C LEU A 356 -8.52 -16.66 -23.11
N LEU A 357 -7.27 -16.20 -23.15
CA LEU A 357 -6.92 -14.85 -23.56
C LEU A 357 -7.35 -14.58 -25.00
N GLU A 358 -7.14 -15.54 -25.91
CA GLU A 358 -7.65 -15.44 -27.29
C GLU A 358 -9.18 -15.28 -27.32
N LYS A 359 -9.91 -16.14 -26.59
CA LYS A 359 -11.38 -16.05 -26.51
C LYS A 359 -11.86 -14.73 -25.93
N LEU A 360 -11.19 -14.23 -24.88
CA LEU A 360 -11.51 -12.92 -24.28
C LEU A 360 -11.22 -11.79 -25.27
N THR A 361 -10.08 -11.80 -25.95
CA THR A 361 -9.77 -10.80 -26.99
C THR A 361 -10.83 -10.78 -28.09
N LEU A 362 -11.22 -11.95 -28.60
CA LEU A 362 -12.25 -12.07 -29.62
C LEU A 362 -13.61 -11.57 -29.12
N LEU A 363 -14.00 -11.94 -27.89
CA LEU A 363 -15.25 -11.47 -27.28
C LEU A 363 -15.26 -9.94 -27.15
N LEU A 364 -14.20 -9.35 -26.58
CA LEU A 364 -14.11 -7.92 -26.35
C LEU A 364 -14.07 -7.12 -27.66
N LEU A 365 -13.34 -7.61 -28.67
CA LEU A 365 -13.37 -7.00 -30.01
C LEU A 365 -14.74 -7.17 -30.66
N GLY A 366 -15.39 -8.32 -30.53
CA GLY A 366 -16.76 -8.55 -31.03
C GLY A 366 -17.76 -7.59 -30.42
N VAL A 367 -17.65 -7.30 -29.11
CA VAL A 367 -18.47 -6.27 -28.43
C VAL A 367 -18.26 -4.89 -29.05
N LEU A 368 -17.03 -4.52 -29.39
CA LEU A 368 -16.71 -3.22 -29.99
C LEU A 368 -17.14 -3.12 -31.47
N TYR A 369 -17.14 -4.24 -32.21
CA TYR A 369 -17.45 -4.27 -33.64
C TYR A 369 -18.94 -4.50 -33.95
N GLY A 370 -19.72 -5.00 -32.98
CA GLY A 370 -21.13 -5.32 -33.16
C GLY A 370 -21.37 -6.58 -33.97
N ASP A 371 -20.34 -7.41 -34.12
CA ASP A 371 -20.34 -8.60 -34.97
C ASP A 371 -19.88 -9.81 -34.15
N GLN A 372 -20.75 -10.80 -33.99
CA GLN A 372 -20.41 -12.08 -33.36
C GLN A 372 -19.89 -13.10 -34.40
N ASP A 373 -20.06 -12.82 -35.70
CA ASP A 373 -19.74 -13.74 -36.79
C ASP A 373 -18.37 -13.48 -37.42
N ASN A 374 -17.41 -12.90 -36.69
CA ASN A 374 -15.99 -12.82 -37.09
C ASN A 374 -15.73 -12.39 -38.56
N GLU A 375 -16.64 -11.63 -39.20
CA GLU A 375 -16.38 -11.15 -40.55
C GLU A 375 -15.28 -10.08 -40.47
N VAL A 376 -14.29 -10.25 -41.34
CA VAL A 376 -13.02 -9.52 -41.29
C VAL A 376 -13.24 -8.07 -41.71
N LYS A 377 -13.61 -7.21 -40.75
CA LYS A 377 -13.48 -5.76 -40.89
C LYS A 377 -12.07 -5.35 -40.48
N ASP A 378 -11.26 -4.98 -41.46
CA ASP A 378 -9.85 -4.61 -41.27
C ASP A 378 -9.64 -3.22 -40.65
N VAL A 379 -10.73 -2.44 -40.47
CA VAL A 379 -10.67 -1.08 -39.93
C VAL A 379 -11.41 -1.02 -38.58
N PRO A 380 -10.80 -0.44 -37.53
CA PRO A 380 -11.47 -0.21 -36.26
C PRO A 380 -12.73 0.66 -36.42
N PRO A 381 -13.87 0.29 -35.81
CA PRO A 381 -15.13 1.02 -35.95
C PRO A 381 -15.03 2.46 -35.42
N SER A 382 -15.93 3.35 -35.85
CA SER A 382 -16.07 4.67 -35.23
C SER A 382 -16.63 4.57 -33.82
N PHE A 383 -16.46 5.61 -32.99
CA PHE A 383 -17.09 5.64 -31.66
C PHE A 383 -18.62 5.54 -31.75
N CYS A 384 -19.21 6.11 -32.81
CA CYS A 384 -20.63 5.97 -33.10
C CYS A 384 -20.98 4.50 -33.40
N ASP A 385 -20.21 3.84 -34.28
CA ASP A 385 -20.42 2.42 -34.62
C ASP A 385 -20.28 1.51 -33.39
N MET A 386 -19.31 1.78 -32.52
CA MET A 386 -19.14 1.05 -31.25
C MET A 386 -20.33 1.27 -30.31
N GLY A 387 -20.87 2.50 -30.24
CA GLY A 387 -22.07 2.80 -29.46
C GLY A 387 -23.28 1.99 -29.94
N ASN A 388 -23.50 2.00 -31.26
CA ASN A 388 -24.57 1.23 -31.91
C ASN A 388 -24.42 -0.28 -31.70
N ALA A 389 -23.18 -0.79 -31.78
CA ALA A 389 -22.86 -2.19 -31.50
C ALA A 389 -23.25 -2.61 -30.09
N ILE A 390 -22.89 -1.82 -29.08
CA ILE A 390 -23.22 -2.08 -27.68
C ILE A 390 -24.74 -2.01 -27.47
N SER A 391 -25.41 -1.00 -28.02
CA SER A 391 -26.88 -0.87 -27.96
C SER A 391 -27.59 -2.09 -28.54
N SER A 392 -27.13 -2.58 -29.69
CA SER A 392 -27.66 -3.80 -30.33
C SER A 392 -27.45 -5.06 -29.48
N LEU A 393 -26.27 -5.20 -28.86
CA LEU A 393 -25.97 -6.32 -27.96
C LEU A 393 -26.85 -6.31 -26.71
N ILE A 394 -27.14 -5.13 -26.15
CA ILE A 394 -28.06 -4.97 -25.01
C ILE A 394 -29.50 -5.31 -25.43
N GLY A 395 -29.95 -4.82 -26.60
CA GLY A 395 -31.28 -5.09 -27.14
C GLY A 395 -31.55 -6.58 -27.41
N ARG A 396 -30.52 -7.36 -27.80
CA ARG A 396 -30.61 -8.82 -27.96
C ARG A 396 -30.61 -9.61 -26.64
N GLY A 397 -30.17 -9.00 -25.53
CA GLY A 397 -30.08 -9.63 -24.21
C GLY A 397 -31.27 -9.34 -23.28
N GLY A 398 -32.18 -8.45 -23.67
CA GLY A 398 -33.40 -8.14 -22.92
C GLY A 398 -34.43 -9.26 -23.01
N ILE A 399 -35.04 -9.60 -21.88
CA ILE A 399 -36.23 -10.46 -21.81
C ILE A 399 -37.29 -9.87 -22.75
N ASP A 400 -37.85 -10.70 -23.64
CA ASP A 400 -38.94 -10.37 -24.56
C ASP A 400 -39.96 -9.42 -23.91
N GLY A 401 -40.08 -8.19 -24.42
CA GLY A 401 -41.28 -7.38 -24.16
C GLY A 401 -41.12 -5.92 -23.68
N ALA A 402 -39.98 -5.25 -23.86
CA ALA A 402 -39.94 -3.79 -23.77
C ALA A 402 -39.28 -3.22 -25.03
N GLY A 403 -40.09 -2.93 -26.04
CA GLY A 403 -39.64 -2.18 -27.21
C GLY A 403 -39.16 -0.80 -26.75
N PHE A 404 -37.86 -0.57 -26.81
CA PHE A 404 -37.36 0.78 -26.98
C PHE A 404 -37.76 1.17 -28.40
N GLU A 405 -38.73 2.08 -28.51
CA GLU A 405 -39.13 2.67 -29.78
C GLU A 405 -37.87 3.16 -30.51
N GLU A 406 -37.70 2.68 -31.75
CA GLU A 406 -36.76 3.23 -32.72
C GLU A 406 -37.21 4.65 -33.06
N ASP A 407 -36.97 5.60 -32.16
CA ASP A 407 -36.99 7.01 -32.55
C ASP A 407 -35.63 7.30 -33.19
N GLY A 408 -35.67 7.62 -34.48
CA GLY A 408 -34.53 7.72 -35.40
C GLY A 408 -33.57 8.89 -35.13
N GLU A 409 -33.35 9.26 -33.87
CA GLU A 409 -32.25 10.14 -33.50
C GLU A 409 -31.00 9.31 -33.20
N VAL A 410 -30.06 9.34 -34.15
CA VAL A 410 -28.67 8.92 -33.96
C VAL A 410 -28.11 9.71 -32.79
N ASN A 411 -28.15 9.14 -31.58
CA ASN A 411 -27.63 9.79 -30.38
C ASN A 411 -26.09 9.86 -30.52
N VAL A 412 -25.59 11.00 -31.00
CA VAL A 412 -24.16 11.26 -31.27
C VAL A 412 -23.32 11.19 -29.98
N LEU A 413 -23.96 11.27 -28.81
CA LEU A 413 -23.31 11.20 -27.50
C LEU A 413 -23.51 9.81 -26.87
N LEU A 414 -22.40 9.11 -26.67
CA LEU A 414 -22.35 7.86 -25.91
C LEU A 414 -22.82 8.12 -24.46
N SER A 415 -23.73 7.28 -23.95
CA SER A 415 -24.15 7.37 -22.54
C SER A 415 -23.02 6.99 -21.58
N GLU A 416 -23.20 7.26 -20.29
CA GLU A 416 -22.25 6.86 -19.26
C GLU A 416 -22.07 5.32 -19.22
N GLU A 417 -23.15 4.57 -19.42
CA GLU A 417 -23.13 3.10 -19.45
C GLU A 417 -22.33 2.57 -20.65
N HIS A 418 -22.51 3.17 -21.83
CA HIS A 418 -21.70 2.85 -23.01
C HIS A 418 -20.22 3.13 -22.74
N SER A 419 -19.93 4.26 -22.10
CA SER A 419 -18.56 4.65 -21.76
C SER A 419 -17.90 3.67 -20.79
N LEU A 420 -18.65 3.12 -19.83
CA LEU A 420 -18.17 2.08 -18.92
C LEU A 420 -17.83 0.77 -19.65
N VAL A 421 -18.69 0.33 -20.58
CA VAL A 421 -18.45 -0.88 -21.39
C VAL A 421 -17.21 -0.71 -22.27
N LEU A 422 -17.09 0.43 -22.97
CA LEU A 422 -15.93 0.77 -23.79
C LEU A 422 -14.64 0.75 -22.96
N THR A 423 -14.66 1.40 -21.79
CA THR A 423 -13.52 1.44 -20.86
C THR A 423 -13.14 0.03 -20.40
N CYS A 424 -14.13 -0.80 -20.05
CA CYS A 424 -13.89 -2.19 -19.66
C CYS A 424 -13.20 -2.98 -20.77
N CYS A 425 -13.68 -2.86 -22.02
CA CYS A 425 -13.08 -3.53 -23.17
C CYS A 425 -11.63 -3.07 -23.40
N TRP A 426 -11.37 -1.76 -23.45
CA TRP A 426 -10.04 -1.26 -23.74
C TRP A 426 -9.03 -1.56 -22.63
N VAL A 427 -9.42 -1.41 -21.35
CA VAL A 427 -8.54 -1.78 -20.22
C VAL A 427 -8.25 -3.27 -20.24
N SER A 428 -9.25 -4.11 -20.51
CA SER A 428 -9.06 -5.56 -20.58
C SER A 428 -8.14 -5.97 -21.73
N LEU A 429 -8.32 -5.42 -22.92
CA LEU A 429 -7.43 -5.68 -24.07
C LEU A 429 -5.99 -5.24 -23.80
N LYS A 430 -5.81 -4.09 -23.14
CA LYS A 430 -4.50 -3.61 -22.68
C LYS A 430 -3.82 -4.62 -21.76
N GLU A 431 -4.51 -5.05 -20.70
CA GLU A 431 -3.96 -5.97 -19.70
C GLU A 431 -3.73 -7.38 -20.27
N ILE A 432 -4.59 -7.86 -21.19
CA ILE A 432 -4.36 -9.11 -21.93
C ILE A 432 -3.02 -9.05 -22.67
N GLY A 433 -2.75 -7.97 -23.42
CA GLY A 433 -1.49 -7.83 -24.16
C GLY A 433 -0.26 -7.82 -23.23
N ILE A 434 -0.30 -7.02 -22.15
CA ILE A 434 0.78 -6.94 -21.16
C ILE A 434 1.04 -8.31 -20.51
N PHE A 435 -0.03 -8.97 -20.08
CA PHE A 435 0.03 -10.26 -19.39
C PHE A 435 0.56 -11.35 -20.33
N LEU A 436 0.03 -11.46 -21.54
CA LEU A 436 0.43 -12.46 -22.52
C LEU A 436 1.93 -12.39 -22.84
N GLY A 437 2.46 -11.17 -23.05
CA GLY A 437 3.89 -10.97 -23.30
C GLY A 437 4.75 -11.39 -22.12
N SER A 438 4.31 -11.07 -20.91
CA SER A 438 5.00 -11.45 -19.66
C SER A 438 4.96 -12.97 -19.42
N LEU A 439 3.83 -13.61 -19.74
CA LEU A 439 3.64 -15.06 -19.63
C LEU A 439 4.60 -15.79 -20.55
N VAL A 440 4.63 -15.44 -21.84
CA VAL A 440 5.51 -16.08 -22.81
C VAL A 440 6.98 -15.87 -22.47
N GLU A 441 7.38 -14.64 -22.12
CA GLU A 441 8.76 -14.34 -21.69
C GLU A 441 9.17 -15.18 -20.49
N ARG A 442 8.31 -15.28 -19.47
CA ARG A 442 8.59 -16.09 -18.28
C ARG A 442 8.67 -17.58 -18.64
N VAL A 443 7.73 -18.11 -19.41
CA VAL A 443 7.71 -19.53 -19.78
C VAL A 443 8.94 -19.93 -20.57
N LEU A 444 9.35 -19.11 -21.56
CA LEU A 444 10.55 -19.40 -22.35
C LEU A 444 11.86 -19.24 -21.56
N SER A 445 11.86 -18.46 -20.48
CA SER A 445 13.02 -18.34 -19.58
C SER A 445 13.22 -19.55 -18.67
N LEU A 446 12.19 -20.37 -18.45
CA LEU A 446 12.27 -21.57 -17.61
C LEU A 446 13.01 -22.67 -18.37
N ARG A 447 14.15 -23.12 -17.83
CA ARG A 447 14.88 -24.29 -18.33
C ARG A 447 14.22 -25.57 -17.84
N CYS A 448 13.09 -25.95 -18.44
CA CYS A 448 12.46 -27.25 -18.25
C CYS A 448 12.69 -28.14 -19.48
N GLU A 449 12.88 -29.44 -19.26
CA GLU A 449 13.04 -30.45 -20.33
C GLU A 449 11.73 -30.64 -21.13
N GLU A 450 10.59 -30.25 -20.57
CA GLU A 450 9.30 -30.24 -21.25
C GLU A 450 8.95 -28.83 -21.77
N GLN A 451 8.69 -28.68 -23.07
CA GLN A 451 8.14 -27.44 -23.64
C GLN A 451 6.75 -27.16 -23.06
N ILE A 452 6.64 -26.11 -22.25
CA ILE A 452 5.41 -25.72 -21.54
C ILE A 452 4.38 -25.04 -22.48
N LEU A 453 4.85 -24.39 -23.56
CA LEU A 453 4.01 -23.82 -24.63
C LEU A 453 4.40 -24.44 -25.96
N THR A 454 3.41 -24.82 -26.77
CA THR A 454 3.64 -25.36 -28.11
C THR A 454 3.83 -24.24 -29.13
N LEU A 455 4.38 -24.56 -30.31
CA LEU A 455 4.42 -23.62 -31.44
C LEU A 455 3.03 -23.07 -31.77
N GLU A 456 1.99 -23.91 -31.68
CA GLU A 456 0.60 -23.51 -31.90
C GLU A 456 0.14 -22.44 -30.90
N ASP A 457 0.50 -22.58 -29.62
CA ASP A 457 0.17 -21.61 -28.58
C ASP A 457 0.90 -20.27 -28.80
N LEU A 458 2.14 -20.31 -29.27
CA LEU A 458 2.89 -19.11 -29.64
C LEU A 458 2.29 -18.41 -30.86
N MET A 459 1.80 -19.18 -31.84
CA MET A 459 1.07 -18.65 -32.99
C MET A 459 -0.29 -18.05 -32.60
N ARG A 460 -1.04 -18.68 -31.68
CA ARG A 460 -2.24 -18.08 -31.07
C ARG A 460 -1.91 -16.78 -30.37
N SER A 461 -0.84 -16.75 -29.59
CA SER A 461 -0.39 -15.55 -28.87
C SER A 461 -0.07 -14.40 -29.85
N SER A 462 0.64 -14.72 -30.93
CA SER A 462 0.95 -13.82 -32.04
C SER A 462 -0.33 -13.24 -32.68
N LYS A 463 -1.35 -14.07 -32.92
CA LYS A 463 -2.66 -13.64 -33.43
C LYS A 463 -3.37 -12.70 -32.46
N VAL A 464 -3.36 -12.97 -31.15
CA VAL A 464 -3.94 -12.07 -30.14
C VAL A 464 -3.32 -10.67 -30.20
N PHE A 465 -1.98 -10.58 -30.26
CA PHE A 465 -1.31 -9.29 -30.42
C PHE A 465 -1.72 -8.58 -31.70
N LYS A 466 -1.73 -9.29 -32.83
CA LYS A 466 -2.14 -8.75 -34.13
C LYS A 466 -3.58 -8.21 -34.09
N ASP A 467 -4.52 -8.98 -33.54
CA ASP A 467 -5.92 -8.59 -33.44
C ASP A 467 -6.06 -7.32 -32.59
N ILE A 468 -5.43 -7.26 -31.42
CA ILE A 468 -5.51 -6.06 -30.56
C ILE A 468 -4.89 -4.84 -31.26
N ILE A 469 -3.69 -4.98 -31.84
CA ILE A 469 -2.97 -3.84 -32.44
C ILE A 469 -3.69 -3.30 -33.67
N LEU A 470 -4.26 -4.17 -34.51
CA LEU A 470 -4.90 -3.76 -35.77
C LEU A 470 -6.38 -3.40 -35.60
N LYS A 471 -7.09 -4.02 -34.64
CA LYS A 471 -8.55 -3.87 -34.50
C LYS A 471 -8.98 -2.95 -33.36
N CYS A 472 -8.09 -2.62 -32.41
CA CYS A 472 -8.42 -1.71 -31.33
C CYS A 472 -8.21 -0.24 -31.72
N ARG A 473 -9.25 0.60 -31.58
CA ARG A 473 -9.16 2.05 -31.84
C ARG A 473 -8.43 2.81 -30.71
N HIS A 474 -8.55 2.36 -29.47
CA HIS A 474 -8.07 3.12 -28.32
C HIS A 474 -6.55 3.03 -28.18
N TRP A 475 -5.86 4.15 -28.41
CA TRP A 475 -4.40 4.20 -28.43
C TRP A 475 -3.75 3.69 -27.14
N GLY A 476 -4.28 4.06 -25.96
CA GLY A 476 -3.71 3.58 -24.69
C GLY A 476 -3.82 2.05 -24.49
N ALA A 477 -4.77 1.39 -25.17
CA ALA A 477 -4.86 -0.08 -25.16
C ALA A 477 -3.86 -0.70 -26.14
N VAL A 478 -3.71 -0.10 -27.33
CA VAL A 478 -2.70 -0.48 -28.32
C VAL A 478 -1.29 -0.31 -27.75
N GLU A 479 -0.99 0.82 -27.10
CA GLU A 479 0.31 1.09 -26.48
C GLU A 479 0.66 0.06 -25.41
N GLY A 480 -0.27 -0.25 -24.50
CA GLY A 480 -0.04 -1.31 -23.50
C GLY A 480 0.14 -2.69 -24.13
N CYS A 481 -0.62 -2.99 -25.17
CA CYS A 481 -0.43 -4.22 -25.94
C CYS A 481 0.95 -4.29 -26.61
N CYS A 482 1.43 -3.19 -27.19
CA CYS A 482 2.78 -3.08 -27.78
C CYS A 482 3.91 -3.31 -26.76
N ILE A 483 3.73 -2.90 -25.49
CA ILE A 483 4.68 -3.23 -24.41
C ILE A 483 4.78 -4.75 -24.24
N GLY A 484 3.64 -5.44 -24.17
CA GLY A 484 3.58 -6.91 -24.11
C GLY A 484 4.17 -7.57 -25.35
N PHE A 485 3.83 -7.08 -26.53
CA PHE A 485 4.33 -7.58 -27.82
C PHE A 485 5.85 -7.47 -27.93
N THR A 486 6.43 -6.38 -27.41
CA THR A 486 7.89 -6.19 -27.37
C THR A 486 8.56 -7.27 -26.51
N ARG A 487 7.99 -7.60 -25.35
CA ARG A 487 8.50 -8.68 -24.48
C ARG A 487 8.36 -10.05 -25.16
N PHE A 488 7.22 -10.29 -25.79
CA PHE A 488 6.98 -11.50 -26.58
C PHE A 488 8.03 -11.68 -27.68
N CYS A 489 8.22 -10.70 -28.56
CA CYS A 489 9.20 -10.75 -29.63
C CYS A 489 10.63 -10.93 -29.11
N ARG A 490 11.02 -10.21 -28.04
CA ARG A 490 12.33 -10.36 -27.41
C ARG A 490 12.57 -11.79 -26.92
N ALA A 491 11.57 -12.39 -26.28
CA ALA A 491 11.66 -13.76 -25.77
C ALA A 491 11.81 -14.77 -26.90
N LEU A 492 11.00 -14.65 -27.97
CA LEU A 492 11.07 -15.53 -29.14
C LEU A 492 12.42 -15.43 -29.87
N LEU A 493 12.91 -14.21 -30.11
CA LEU A 493 14.19 -13.97 -30.78
C LEU A 493 15.39 -14.51 -29.99
N SER A 494 15.25 -14.63 -28.67
CA SER A 494 16.27 -15.19 -27.79
C SER A 494 16.21 -16.72 -27.67
N SER A 495 15.22 -17.36 -28.30
CA SER A 495 15.05 -18.81 -28.27
C SER A 495 16.16 -19.54 -29.06
N SER A 496 16.55 -20.73 -28.60
CA SER A 496 17.44 -21.62 -29.35
C SER A 496 16.72 -22.34 -30.51
N ASP A 497 15.40 -22.41 -30.47
CA ASP A 497 14.57 -23.05 -31.49
C ASP A 497 14.38 -22.14 -32.71
N SER A 498 14.68 -22.66 -33.90
CA SER A 498 14.59 -21.90 -35.15
C SER A 498 13.14 -21.55 -35.52
N GLU A 499 12.19 -22.46 -35.32
CA GLU A 499 10.78 -22.24 -35.68
C GLU A 499 10.17 -21.13 -34.82
N ILE A 500 10.53 -21.10 -33.54
CA ILE A 500 10.10 -20.07 -32.59
C ILE A 500 10.67 -18.69 -32.96
N ARG A 501 11.96 -18.63 -33.37
CA ARG A 501 12.61 -17.37 -33.78
C ARG A 501 12.04 -16.77 -35.05
N GLU A 502 11.40 -17.57 -35.91
CA GLU A 502 10.82 -17.10 -37.17
C GLU A 502 9.48 -16.38 -36.99
N ILE A 503 8.72 -16.66 -35.92
CA ILE A 503 7.38 -16.11 -35.68
C ILE A 503 7.32 -14.57 -35.81
N PRO A 504 8.23 -13.77 -35.20
CA PRO A 504 8.20 -12.31 -35.37
C PRO A 504 8.38 -11.86 -36.82
N SER A 505 9.17 -12.60 -37.62
CA SER A 505 9.36 -12.29 -39.04
C SER A 505 8.10 -12.56 -39.87
N LEU A 506 7.40 -13.65 -39.57
CA LEU A 506 6.13 -14.02 -40.21
C LEU A 506 5.06 -12.96 -39.93
N LEU A 507 5.00 -12.45 -38.69
CA LEU A 507 4.11 -11.35 -38.31
C LEU A 507 4.36 -10.09 -39.14
N LEU A 508 5.62 -9.68 -39.29
CA LEU A 508 6.00 -8.51 -40.10
C LEU A 508 5.68 -8.67 -41.58
N GLN A 509 5.78 -9.89 -42.12
CA GLN A 509 5.40 -10.16 -43.51
C GLN A 509 3.89 -10.09 -43.70
N GLN A 510 3.13 -10.57 -42.72
CA GLN A 510 1.67 -10.49 -42.74
C GLN A 510 1.15 -9.06 -42.55
N SER A 511 1.84 -8.21 -41.79
CA SER A 511 1.44 -6.82 -41.58
C SER A 511 1.67 -5.94 -42.81
N LYS A 512 2.63 -6.27 -43.69
CA LYS A 512 2.88 -5.55 -44.96
C LYS A 512 1.77 -5.73 -46.01
N LYS A 513 0.79 -6.60 -45.77
CA LYS A 513 -0.35 -6.84 -46.65
C LYS A 513 -1.58 -5.98 -46.30
N PHE A 514 -1.52 -5.24 -45.20
CA PHE A 514 -2.45 -4.21 -44.77
C PHE A 514 -1.81 -2.85 -44.98
#